data_AF-A0A6N7QP49-F1
#
_entry.id   AF-A0A6N7QP49-F1
#
_cell.length_a   1.000
_cell.length_b   1.000
_cell.length_c   1.000
_cell.angle_alpha   90.00
_cell.angle_beta   90.00
_cell.angle_gamma   90.00
#
_symmetry.space_group_name_H-M   'P 1'
#
loop_
_entity.id
_entity.type
_entity.pdbx_description
1 polymer ?
#
loop_
_entity_poly.entity_id
_entity_poly.type
_entity_poly.pdbx_seq_one_letter_code
_entity_poly.pdbx_strand_id
1 'polypeptide(L)' 'MTEKKLTTWQVIKSTLAAAFGVQTEAARQRDFSQGSAGTFIIAGLVFTAAFVLILVVIVQLVLRSL' A
#
# COMPACT_ATOMS: atom_id res chain seq x y z
N MET A 1 2.89 6.30 28.92
CA MET A 1 1.95 6.35 27.77
C MET A 1 2.32 5.19 26.88
N THR A 2 1.43 4.21 26.73
CA THR A 2 1.74 2.94 26.05
C THR A 2 2.00 3.18 24.56
N GLU A 3 3.25 2.99 24.11
CA GLU A 3 3.58 2.98 22.69
C GLU A 3 2.73 1.93 21.97
N LYS A 4 1.73 2.38 21.21
CA LYS A 4 0.85 1.50 20.45
C LYS A 4 1.46 1.33 19.06
N LYS A 5 2.24 0.26 18.87
CA LYS A 5 2.78 -0.15 17.57
C LYS A 5 1.67 -0.13 16.50
N LEU A 6 2.02 0.34 15.30
CA LEU A 6 1.12 0.35 14.15
C LEU A 6 0.50 -1.03 13.93
N THR A 7 -0.82 -1.08 13.79
CA THR A 7 -1.49 -2.34 13.45
C THR A 7 -1.34 -2.63 11.96
N THR A 8 -1.34 -3.92 11.59
CA THR A 8 -1.25 -4.35 10.18
C THR A 8 -2.29 -3.66 9.30
N TRP A 9 -3.50 -3.46 9.82
CA TRP A 9 -4.57 -2.75 9.12
C TRP A 9 -4.27 -1.27 8.87
N GLN A 10 -3.63 -0.58 9.83
CA GLN A 10 -3.21 0.81 9.66
C GLN A 10 -2.15 0.93 8.56
N VAL A 11 -1.20 -0.01 8.51
CA VAL A 11 -0.17 -0.06 7.46
C VAL A 11 -0.79 -0.28 6.08
N ILE A 12 -1.73 -1.22 5.95
CA ILE A 12 -2.44 -1.46 4.67
C ILE A 12 -3.19 -0.20 4.23
N LYS A 13 -3.99 0.40 5.12
CA LYS A 13 -4.76 1.61 4.80
C LYS A 13 -3.85 2.78 4.40
N SER A 14 -2.75 2.99 5.12
CA SER A 14 -1.79 4.05 4.79
C SER A 14 -1.07 3.77 3.48
N THR A 15 -0.68 2.53 3.21
CA THR A 15 -0.03 2.14 1.94
C THR A 15 -0.96 2.39 0.76
N LEU A 16 -2.24 2.01 0.87
CA LEU A 16 -3.24 2.29 -0.16
C LEU A 16 -3.47 3.79 -0.33
N ALA A 17 -3.65 4.54 0.76
CA ALA A 17 -3.83 5.99 0.69
C ALA A 17 -2.62 6.69 0.04
N ALA A 18 -1.39 6.23 0.35
CA ALA A 18 -0.17 6.72 -0.27
C ALA A 18 -0.11 6.36 -1.76
N ALA A 19 -0.48 5.13 -2.14
CA ALA A 19 -0.52 4.69 -3.54
C ALA A 19 -1.50 5.49 -4.39
N PHE A 20 -2.66 5.87 -3.82
CA PHE A 20 -3.63 6.74 -4.49
C PHE A 20 -3.32 8.25 -4.35
N GLY A 21 -2.24 8.63 -3.65
CA GLY A 21 -1.86 10.02 -3.43
C GLY A 21 -2.79 10.80 -2.47
N VAL A 22 -3.69 10.10 -1.76
CA VAL A 22 -4.68 10.67 -0.83
C VAL A 22 -4.26 10.54 0.64
N GLN A 23 -2.98 10.27 0.92
CA GLN A 23 -2.46 10.16 2.27
C GLN A 23 -2.48 11.53 2.97
N THR A 24 -3.03 11.60 4.18
CA THR A 24 -3.04 12.82 4.98
C THR A 24 -1.70 13.02 5.71
N GLU A 25 -1.36 14.27 6.01
CA GLU A 25 -0.14 14.62 6.74
C GLU A 25 -0.05 13.97 8.13
N ALA A 26 -1.18 13.82 8.83
CA ALA A 26 -1.21 13.13 10.12
C ALA A 26 -0.91 11.62 9.99
N ALA A 27 -1.40 10.97 8.92
CA ALA A 27 -1.07 9.58 8.63
C ALA A 27 0.42 9.46 8.29
N ARG A 28 0.92 10.35 7.43
CA ARG A 28 2.34 10.43 7.04
C ARG A 28 3.27 10.59 8.24
N GLN A 29 3.01 11.57 9.12
CA GLN A 29 3.82 11.78 10.32
C GLN A 29 3.78 10.58 11.28
N ARG A 30 2.61 9.98 11.50
CA ARG A 30 2.49 8.76 12.32
C ARG A 30 3.28 7.60 11.72
N ASP A 31 3.17 7.42 10.42
CA ASP A 31 3.81 6.33 9.68
C ASP A 31 5.33 6.46 9.68
N PHE A 32 5.87 7.68 9.55
CA PHE A 32 7.31 7.95 9.61
C PHE A 32 7.88 8.07 11.03
N SER A 33 7.05 8.36 12.04
CA SER A 33 7.49 8.40 13.45
C SER A 33 7.40 7.04 14.14
N GLN A 34 6.48 6.18 13.72
CA GLN A 34 6.23 4.87 14.36
C GLN A 34 6.59 3.67 13.47
N GLY A 35 6.83 3.88 12.18
CA GLY A 35 7.17 2.83 11.22
C GLY A 35 8.56 3.03 10.61
N SER A 36 9.20 1.94 10.20
CA SER A 36 10.47 2.00 9.46
C SER A 36 10.21 2.27 7.97
N ALA A 37 11.03 3.10 7.32
CA ALA A 37 10.94 3.37 5.88
C ALA A 37 10.94 2.08 5.03
N GLY A 38 11.71 1.07 5.46
CA GLY A 38 11.76 -0.24 4.81
C GLY A 38 10.40 -0.95 4.73
N THR A 39 9.57 -0.83 5.77
CA THR A 39 8.22 -1.43 5.79
C THR A 39 7.34 -0.85 4.68
N PHE A 40 7.40 0.46 4.44
CA PHE A 40 6.63 1.12 3.40
C PHE A 40 7.15 0.83 1.99
N ILE A 41 8.47 0.73 1.82
CA ILE A 41 9.08 0.33 0.53
C ILE A 41 8.62 -1.08 0.13
N ILE A 42 8.70 -2.04 1.06
CA ILE A 42 8.24 -3.41 0.81
C ILE A 42 6.74 -3.42 0.48
N ALA A 43 5.93 -2.67 1.24
CA ALA A 43 4.49 -2.58 0.99
C ALA A 43 4.18 -2.01 -0.40
N GLY A 44 4.92 -0.99 -0.85
CA GLY A 44 4.80 -0.41 -2.19
C GLY A 44 5.21 -1.38 -3.31
N LEU A 45 6.29 -2.14 -3.12
CA LEU A 45 6.72 -3.17 -4.08
C LEU A 45 5.68 -4.28 -4.22
N VAL A 46 5.15 -4.79 -3.10
CA VAL A 46 4.10 -5.81 -3.09
C VAL A 46 2.84 -5.29 -3.80
N PHE A 47 2.41 -4.07 -3.49
CA PHE A 47 1.26 -3.44 -4.15
C PHE A 47 1.48 -3.32 -5.66
N THR A 48 2.65 -2.86 -6.09
CA THR A 48 2.97 -2.68 -7.52
C THR A 48 2.98 -4.00 -8.27
N ALA A 49 3.59 -5.05 -7.70
CA ALA A 49 3.58 -6.39 -8.28
C ALA A 49 2.16 -6.93 -8.41
N ALA A 50 1.33 -6.79 -7.37
CA ALA A 50 -0.07 -7.20 -7.40
C ALA A 50 -0.87 -6.42 -8.46
N PHE A 51 -0.66 -5.11 -8.57
CA PHE A 51 -1.31 -4.27 -9.58
C PHE A 51 -0.99 -4.73 -11.01
N VAL A 52 0.29 -5.00 -11.31
CA VAL A 52 0.71 -5.50 -12.63
C VAL A 52 0.06 -6.86 -12.92
N LEU A 53 0.03 -7.78 -11.95
CA LEU A 53 -0.62 -9.09 -12.12
C LEU A 53 -2.12 -8.95 -12.42
N ILE A 54 -2.81 -8.04 -11.73
CA ILE A 54 -4.23 -7.74 -11.99
C ILE A 54 -4.40 -7.24 -13.42
N LEU A 55 -3.56 -6.32 -13.90
CA LEU A 55 -3.61 -5.84 -15.29
C LEU A 55 -3.38 -6.97 -16.29
N VAL A 56 -2.41 -7.85 -16.06
CA VAL A 56 -2.17 -9.02 -16.92
C VAL A 56 -3.40 -9.91 -17.01
N VAL A 57 -4.03 -10.23 -15.88
CA VAL A 57 -5.27 -11.03 -15.84
C VAL A 57 -6.39 -10.34 -16.62
N ILE A 58 -6.59 -9.04 -16.42
CA ILE A 58 -7.60 -8.26 -17.14
C ILE A 58 -7.35 -8.32 -18.64
N VAL A 59 -6.11 -8.07 -19.09
CA VAL A 59 -5.74 -8.13 -20.51
C VAL A 59 -6.02 -9.52 -21.09
N GLN A 60 -5.64 -10.59 -20.37
CA GLN A 60 -5.91 -11.96 -20.81
C GLN A 60 -7.41 -12.27 -20.91
N LEU A 61 -8.22 -11.79 -19.97
CA LEU A 61 -9.67 -11.95 -20.02
C LEU A 61 -10.27 -11.22 -21.23
N VAL A 62 -9.85 -9.98 -21.46
CA VAL A 62 -10.31 -9.17 -22.60
C VAL A 62 -9.95 -9.84 -23.92
N LEU A 63 -8.69 -10.28 -24.08
CA LEU A 63 -8.24 -10.95 -25.31
C LEU A 63 -8.87 -12.33 -25.54
N ARG A 64 -9.33 -13.02 -24.49
CA ARG A 64 -10.08 -14.28 -24.64
C ARG A 64 -11.57 -14.04 -24.94
N SER A 65 -12.08 -12.86 -24.61
CA SER A 65 -13.49 -12.47 -24.81
C SER A 65 -13.77 -11.79 -26.16
N LEU A 66 -12.73 -11.36 -26.86
CA LEU A 66 -12.75 -10.81 -28.23
C LEU A 66 -12.31 -11.90 -29.22
#